data_AF-A9KT04-F1
#
_entry.id   AF-A9KT04-F1
#
_cell.length_a   1.000
_cell.length_b   1.000
_cell.length_c   1.000
_cell.angle_alpha   90.00
_cell.angle_beta   90.00
_cell.angle_gamma   90.00
#
_symmetry.space_group_name_H-M   'P 1'
#
loop_
_entity.id
_entity.type
_entity.pdbx_description
1 polymer ?
#
loop_
_entity_poly.entity_id
_entity_poly.type
_entity_poly.pdbx_seq_one_letter_code
_entity_poly.pdbx_strand_id
1 'polypeptide(L)'
;MLMGLKLSIPPIAIFIILVVIFNCVISFGKSKWMNLCYIFLSSVLSILGIAGMILIRPVFLARIDKNTNFREFDPEFLTWAIKKFDIYAVLSIIATCIIILFFLLYFLILKKREGFLWSNATSILILLMITNFFIGFVYGIGTINKMFDVAGYIMQLIIAEIFALTIPLVIKRILILKN
;
A
#
# COMPACT_ATOMS: atom_id res chain seq x y z
N MET A 1 -20.08 -31.60 -6.16
CA MET A 1 -20.71 -30.53 -6.95
C MET A 1 -19.98 -29.23 -6.65
N LEU A 2 -18.96 -28.88 -7.44
CA LEU A 2 -18.22 -27.63 -7.29
C LEU A 2 -19.14 -26.48 -7.72
N MET A 3 -19.78 -25.82 -6.75
CA MET A 3 -20.39 -24.51 -6.99
C MET A 3 -19.26 -23.58 -7.44
N GLY A 4 -19.19 -23.32 -8.74
CA GLY A 4 -18.28 -22.36 -9.31
C GLY A 4 -18.56 -20.99 -8.71
N LEU A 5 -17.70 -20.54 -7.80
CA LEU A 5 -17.57 -19.14 -7.42
C LEU A 5 -17.36 -18.34 -8.71
N LYS A 6 -18.43 -17.76 -9.25
CA LYS A 6 -18.32 -16.71 -10.28
C LYS A 6 -17.76 -15.48 -9.58
N LEU A 7 -16.44 -15.42 -9.46
CA LEU A 7 -15.70 -14.24 -9.05
C LEU A 7 -15.87 -13.20 -10.15
N SER A 8 -16.91 -12.37 -10.05
CA SER A 8 -17.06 -11.19 -10.91
C SER A 8 -16.08 -10.13 -10.43
N ILE A 9 -14.85 -10.17 -10.93
CA ILE A 9 -13.88 -9.10 -10.69
C ILE A 9 -14.38 -7.87 -11.45
N PRO A 10 -14.63 -6.73 -10.77
CA PRO A 10 -15.09 -5.54 -11.46
C PRO A 10 -14.03 -5.07 -12.47
N PRO A 11 -14.41 -4.60 -13.67
CA PRO A 11 -13.46 -4.17 -14.70
C PRO A 11 -12.43 -3.13 -14.21
N ILE A 12 -12.84 -2.28 -13.27
CA ILE A 12 -11.97 -1.30 -12.61
C ILE A 12 -10.82 -1.97 -11.84
N ALA A 13 -11.07 -3.08 -11.15
CA ALA A 13 -10.03 -3.80 -10.42
C ALA A 13 -9.00 -4.43 -11.37
N ILE A 14 -9.45 -4.95 -12.52
CA ILE A 14 -8.56 -5.48 -13.57
C ILE A 14 -7.67 -4.35 -14.10
N PHE A 15 -8.25 -3.18 -14.38
CA PHE A 15 -7.51 -2.01 -14.82
C PHE A 15 -6.43 -1.58 -13.81
N ILE A 16 -6.77 -1.51 -12.53
CA ILE A 16 -5.81 -1.17 -11.46
C ILE A 16 -4.66 -2.19 -11.39
N ILE A 17 -4.96 -3.50 -11.48
CA ILE A 17 -3.94 -4.54 -11.49
C ILE A 17 -2.99 -4.38 -12.68
N LEU A 18 -3.53 -4.12 -13.87
CA LEU A 18 -2.72 -3.89 -15.08
C LEU A 18 -1.80 -2.67 -14.90
N VAL A 19 -2.31 -1.58 -14.33
CA VAL A 19 -1.51 -0.37 -14.04
C VAL A 19 -0.37 -0.68 -13.07
N VAL A 20 -0.62 -1.47 -12.01
CA VAL A 20 0.42 -1.86 -11.04
C VAL A 20 1.47 -2.77 -11.67
N ILE A 21 1.06 -3.77 -12.45
CA ILE A 21 1.99 -4.66 -13.17
C ILE A 21 2.84 -3.85 -14.14
N PHE A 22 2.22 -2.96 -14.91
CA PHE A 22 2.93 -2.09 -15.84
C PHE A 22 3.94 -1.20 -15.12
N ASN A 23 3.57 -0.61 -13.98
CA ASN A 23 4.49 0.19 -13.16
C ASN A 23 5.69 -0.65 -12.67
N CYS A 24 5.45 -1.89 -12.27
CA CYS A 24 6.51 -2.81 -11.85
C CYS A 24 7.47 -3.13 -13.00
N VAL A 25 6.96 -3.42 -14.20
CA VAL A 25 7.80 -3.70 -15.38
C VAL A 25 8.64 -2.48 -15.76
N ILE A 26 8.05 -1.28 -15.79
CA ILE A 26 8.77 -0.04 -16.10
C ILE A 26 9.82 0.28 -15.01
N SER A 27 9.61 -0.15 -13.76
CA SER A 27 10.55 0.07 -12.66
C SER A 27 11.95 -0.51 -12.89
N PHE A 28 12.12 -1.44 -13.83
CA PHE A 28 13.43 -1.98 -14.24
C PHE A 28 13.97 -1.35 -15.54
N GLY A 29 13.14 -0.58 -16.25
CA GLY A 29 13.52 0.07 -17.49
C GLY A 29 14.58 1.16 -17.31
N LYS A 30 15.56 1.18 -18.23
CA LYS A 30 16.69 2.13 -18.25
C LYS A 30 16.52 3.27 -19.25
N SER A 31 15.57 3.19 -20.19
CA SER A 31 15.38 4.24 -21.19
C SER A 31 14.84 5.53 -20.57
N LYS A 32 15.18 6.69 -21.15
CA LYS A 32 14.73 8.01 -20.66
C LYS A 32 13.21 8.11 -20.61
N TRP A 33 12.52 7.59 -21.64
CA TRP A 33 11.06 7.53 -21.70
C TRP A 33 10.46 6.64 -20.60
N MET A 34 10.99 5.42 -20.40
CA MET A 34 10.54 4.55 -19.31
C MET A 34 10.75 5.21 -17.94
N ASN A 35 11.86 5.92 -17.76
CA ASN A 35 12.15 6.63 -16.52
C ASN A 35 11.12 7.75 -16.23
N LEU A 36 10.79 8.55 -17.25
CA LEU A 36 9.76 9.59 -17.13
C LEU A 36 8.37 9.00 -16.84
N CYS A 37 7.96 7.98 -17.59
CA CYS A 37 6.68 7.29 -17.36
C CYS A 37 6.59 6.72 -15.94
N TYR A 38 7.67 6.10 -15.46
CA TYR A 38 7.73 5.58 -14.10
C TYR A 38 7.59 6.68 -13.05
N ILE A 39 8.33 7.79 -13.19
CA ILE A 39 8.26 8.92 -12.25
C ILE A 39 6.84 9.45 -12.19
N PHE A 40 6.22 9.69 -13.34
CA PHE A 40 4.85 10.22 -13.39
C PHE A 40 3.86 9.24 -12.73
N LEU A 41 3.85 7.98 -13.17
CA LEU A 41 2.91 6.98 -12.68
C LEU A 41 3.10 6.69 -11.19
N SER A 42 4.34 6.50 -10.75
CA SER A 42 4.65 6.24 -9.34
C SER A 42 4.41 7.47 -8.45
N SER A 43 4.54 8.69 -8.97
CA SER A 43 4.15 9.90 -8.20
C SER A 43 2.64 9.94 -7.97
N VAL A 44 1.83 9.64 -8.99
CA VAL A 44 0.37 9.55 -8.84
C VAL A 44 0.00 8.46 -7.83
N LEU A 45 0.60 7.27 -7.95
CA LEU A 45 0.39 6.19 -6.99
C LEU A 45 0.81 6.59 -5.58
N SER A 46 1.98 7.21 -5.40
CA SER A 46 2.45 7.72 -4.10
C SER A 46 1.45 8.67 -3.45
N ILE A 47 0.90 9.62 -4.22
CA ILE A 47 -0.11 10.57 -3.71
C ILE A 47 -1.37 9.83 -3.28
N LEU A 48 -1.86 8.88 -4.11
CA LEU A 48 -3.00 8.03 -3.75
C LEU A 48 -2.72 7.18 -2.52
N GLY A 49 -1.48 6.70 -2.35
CA GLY A 49 -1.05 5.94 -1.17
C GLY A 49 -1.10 6.77 0.10
N ILE A 50 -0.52 7.97 0.09
CA ILE A 50 -0.58 8.91 1.22
C ILE A 50 -2.03 9.25 1.56
N ALA A 51 -2.83 9.63 0.56
CA ALA A 51 -4.23 9.97 0.75
C ALA A 51 -5.01 8.77 1.33
N GLY A 52 -4.78 7.57 0.80
CA GLY A 52 -5.38 6.33 1.30
C GLY A 52 -5.04 6.07 2.76
N MET A 53 -3.76 6.15 3.14
CA MET A 53 -3.33 5.95 4.54
C MET A 53 -4.01 6.92 5.51
N ILE A 54 -4.25 8.17 5.10
CA ILE A 54 -4.94 9.17 5.92
C ILE A 54 -6.45 8.91 5.98
N LEU A 55 -7.06 8.55 4.85
CA LEU A 55 -8.52 8.50 4.70
C LEU A 55 -9.16 7.16 5.11
N ILE A 56 -8.42 6.05 5.12
CA ILE A 56 -9.00 4.73 5.39
C ILE A 56 -9.56 4.65 6.80
N ARG A 57 -8.87 5.19 7.82
CA ARG A 57 -9.40 5.20 9.19
C ARG A 57 -10.72 5.95 9.34
N PRO A 58 -10.86 7.22 8.92
CA PRO A 58 -12.14 7.91 9.03
C PRO A 58 -13.24 7.25 8.19
N VAL A 59 -12.92 6.69 7.01
CA VAL A 59 -13.88 5.93 6.20
C VAL A 59 -14.33 4.65 6.91
N PHE A 60 -13.42 3.94 7.57
CA PHE A 60 -13.71 2.76 8.39
C PHE A 60 -14.66 3.10 9.54
N LEU A 61 -14.35 4.15 10.32
CA LEU A 61 -15.20 4.59 11.44
C LEU A 61 -16.59 5.03 10.97
N ALA A 62 -16.67 5.82 9.90
CA ALA A 62 -17.96 6.26 9.35
C ALA A 62 -18.81 5.08 8.85
N ARG A 63 -18.17 4.02 8.33
CA ARG A 63 -18.86 2.82 7.86
C ARG A 63 -19.32 1.92 8.98
N ILE A 64 -18.52 1.81 10.04
CA ILE A 64 -18.93 1.15 11.28
C ILE A 64 -20.13 1.87 11.89
N ASP A 65 -20.04 3.19 12.08
CA ASP A 65 -21.09 4.03 12.68
C ASP A 65 -22.40 3.95 11.89
N LYS A 66 -22.31 4.01 10.56
CA LYS A 66 -23.46 3.80 9.69
C LYS A 66 -24.09 2.43 9.92
N ASN A 67 -23.29 1.36 10.04
CA ASN A 67 -23.80 0.01 10.17
C ASN A 67 -24.36 -0.29 11.57
N THR A 68 -23.86 0.34 12.64
CA THR A 68 -24.49 0.29 13.99
C THR A 68 -25.94 0.78 13.97
N ASN A 69 -26.28 1.71 13.08
CA ASN A 69 -27.66 2.20 12.94
C ASN A 69 -28.59 1.23 12.20
N PHE A 70 -28.05 0.23 11.50
CA PHE A 70 -28.83 -0.75 10.70
C PHE A 70 -28.74 -2.19 11.22
N ARG A 71 -27.70 -2.50 12.01
CA ARG A 71 -27.46 -3.80 12.63
C ARG A 71 -27.16 -3.54 14.10
N GLU A 72 -27.88 -4.20 15.00
CA GLU A 72 -27.54 -4.20 16.42
C GLU A 72 -26.18 -4.88 16.58
N PHE A 73 -25.11 -4.07 16.61
CA PHE A 73 -23.78 -4.55 16.96
C PHE A 73 -23.62 -4.48 18.47
N ASP A 74 -23.21 -5.59 19.07
CA ASP A 74 -22.83 -5.60 20.48
C ASP A 74 -21.64 -4.64 20.72
N PRO A 75 -21.64 -3.87 21.82
CA PRO A 75 -20.54 -2.96 22.16
C PRO A 75 -19.16 -3.62 22.22
N GLU A 76 -19.11 -4.90 22.59
CA GLU A 76 -17.88 -5.71 22.59
C GLU A 76 -17.34 -5.92 21.17
N PHE A 77 -18.22 -6.20 20.20
CA PHE A 77 -17.84 -6.35 18.80
C PHE A 77 -17.30 -5.03 18.23
N LEU A 78 -17.98 -3.92 18.51
CA LEU A 78 -17.58 -2.59 18.07
C LEU A 78 -16.16 -2.26 18.56
N THR A 79 -15.93 -2.47 19.86
CA THR A 79 -14.62 -2.25 20.50
C THR A 79 -13.55 -3.16 19.91
N TRP A 80 -13.87 -4.44 19.68
CA TRP A 80 -12.98 -5.39 19.04
C TRP A 80 -12.58 -4.96 17.62
N ALA A 81 -13.55 -4.56 16.78
CA ALA A 81 -13.32 -4.18 15.39
C ALA A 81 -12.43 -2.94 15.29
N ILE A 82 -12.75 -1.89 16.04
CA ILE A 82 -11.96 -0.65 16.07
C ILE A 82 -10.55 -0.93 16.57
N LYS A 83 -10.41 -1.66 17.67
CA LYS A 83 -9.10 -1.97 18.25
C LYS A 83 -8.22 -2.78 17.30
N LYS A 84 -8.78 -3.77 16.59
CA LYS A 84 -8.03 -4.57 15.61
C LYS A 84 -7.53 -3.73 14.44
N PHE A 85 -8.40 -2.88 13.89
CA PHE A 85 -8.00 -1.99 12.81
C PHE A 85 -6.94 -0.96 13.27
N ASP A 86 -7.18 -0.27 14.39
CA ASP A 86 -6.28 0.79 14.87
C ASP A 86 -4.89 0.24 15.26
N ILE A 87 -4.81 -0.94 15.89
CA ILE A 87 -3.52 -1.58 16.21
C ILE A 87 -2.72 -1.83 14.94
N TYR A 88 -3.36 -2.43 13.92
CA TYR A 88 -2.68 -2.68 12.65
C TYR A 88 -2.25 -1.37 12.00
N ALA A 89 -3.19 -0.44 11.85
CA ALA A 89 -2.96 0.81 11.12
C ALA A 89 -1.85 1.65 11.73
N VAL A 90 -1.80 1.79 13.07
CA VAL A 90 -0.73 2.55 13.72
C VAL A 90 0.64 1.91 13.46
N LEU A 91 0.76 0.60 13.65
CA LEU A 91 2.04 -0.10 13.48
C LEU A 91 2.51 -0.09 12.01
N SER A 92 1.61 -0.39 11.07
CA SER A 92 1.93 -0.50 9.65
C SER A 92 2.26 0.86 9.02
N ILE A 93 1.53 1.93 9.40
CA ILE A 93 1.81 3.30 8.96
C ILE A 93 3.17 3.77 9.50
N ILE A 94 3.46 3.56 10.79
CA ILE A 94 4.75 3.94 11.38
C ILE A 94 5.90 3.22 10.67
N ALA A 95 5.78 1.90 10.47
CA ALA A 95 6.80 1.12 9.76
C ALA A 95 7.03 1.63 8.33
N THR A 96 5.94 1.90 7.59
CA THR A 96 6.00 2.45 6.23
C THR A 96 6.71 3.81 6.20
N CYS A 97 6.37 4.71 7.11
CA CYS A 97 7.02 6.02 7.24
C CYS A 97 8.51 5.90 7.55
N ILE A 98 8.90 5.00 8.45
CA ILE A 98 10.32 4.75 8.80
C ILE A 98 11.10 4.27 7.57
N ILE A 99 10.54 3.32 6.80
CA ILE A 99 11.17 2.82 5.57
C ILE A 99 11.38 3.95 4.56
N ILE A 100 10.34 4.76 4.32
CA ILE A 100 10.41 5.90 3.39
C ILE A 100 11.49 6.87 3.84
N LEU A 101 11.47 7.29 5.11
CA LEU A 101 12.45 8.22 5.67
C LEU A 101 13.88 7.68 5.55
N PHE A 102 14.10 6.40 5.88
CA PHE A 102 15.42 5.78 5.75
C PHE A 102 15.99 5.90 4.33
N PHE A 103 15.20 5.53 3.31
CA PHE A 103 15.66 5.63 1.92
C PHE A 103 15.82 7.07 1.44
N LEU A 104 14.93 7.99 1.86
CA LEU A 104 15.06 9.41 1.51
C LEU A 104 16.35 10.01 2.08
N LEU A 105 16.65 9.76 3.35
CA LEU A 105 17.91 10.19 3.98
C LEU A 105 19.11 9.56 3.25
N TYR A 106 19.03 8.27 2.92
CA TYR A 106 20.09 7.58 2.19
C TYR A 106 20.36 8.21 0.80
N PHE A 107 19.31 8.49 0.02
CA PHE A 107 19.46 9.04 -1.33
C PHE A 107 19.85 10.52 -1.35
N LEU A 108 19.29 11.33 -0.46
CA LEU A 108 19.48 12.79 -0.48
C LEU A 108 20.74 13.24 0.26
N ILE A 109 21.04 12.62 1.40
CA ILE A 109 22.13 13.06 2.28
C ILE A 109 23.43 12.35 1.94
N LEU A 110 23.43 11.02 1.89
CA LEU A 110 24.67 10.26 1.72
C LEU A 110 25.21 10.34 0.28
N LYS A 111 24.34 10.59 -0.71
CA LYS A 111 24.69 10.74 -2.14
C LYS A 111 25.60 9.62 -2.69
N LYS A 112 25.67 8.45 -2.04
CA LYS A 112 26.51 7.32 -2.45
C LYS A 112 25.84 6.57 -3.60
N ARG A 113 26.09 7.02 -4.83
CA ARG A 113 25.46 6.51 -6.06
C ARG A 113 26.02 5.17 -6.56
N GLU A 114 27.04 4.64 -5.89
CA GLU A 114 27.71 3.38 -6.26
C GLU A 114 27.57 2.30 -5.17
N GLY A 115 26.85 2.60 -4.08
CA GLY A 115 26.65 1.66 -2.99
C GLY A 115 25.69 0.52 -3.33
N PHE A 116 25.84 -0.63 -2.65
CA PHE A 116 24.93 -1.78 -2.76
C PHE A 116 23.45 -1.38 -2.64
N LEU A 117 23.11 -0.55 -1.64
CA LEU A 117 21.75 -0.05 -1.43
C LEU A 117 21.26 0.79 -2.61
N TRP A 118 22.11 1.62 -3.23
CA TRP A 118 21.73 2.38 -4.42
C TRP A 118 21.43 1.44 -5.60
N SER A 119 22.33 0.50 -5.88
CA SER A 119 22.18 -0.45 -6.99
C SER A 119 20.91 -1.29 -6.84
N ASN A 120 20.67 -1.83 -5.64
CA ASN A 120 19.61 -2.80 -5.37
C ASN A 120 18.32 -2.19 -4.79
N ALA A 121 18.24 -0.87 -4.61
CA ALA A 121 17.08 -0.20 -3.99
C ALA A 121 15.73 -0.61 -4.58
N THR A 122 15.65 -0.74 -5.91
CA THR A 122 14.41 -1.14 -6.60
C THR A 122 13.96 -2.53 -6.15
N SER A 123 14.86 -3.51 -6.18
CA SER A 123 14.57 -4.87 -5.74
C SER A 123 14.26 -4.95 -4.25
N ILE A 124 14.99 -4.21 -3.42
CA ILE A 124 14.76 -4.18 -1.97
C ILE A 124 13.38 -3.61 -1.65
N LEU A 125 12.99 -2.48 -2.27
CA LEU A 125 11.68 -1.87 -2.03
C LEU A 125 10.53 -2.73 -2.54
N ILE A 126 10.69 -3.40 -3.68
CA ILE A 126 9.70 -4.38 -4.17
C ILE A 126 9.55 -5.54 -3.17
N LEU A 127 10.65 -6.07 -2.64
CA LEU A 127 10.60 -7.14 -1.64
C LEU A 127 9.92 -6.68 -0.34
N LEU A 128 10.16 -5.44 0.10
CA LEU A 128 9.46 -4.84 1.24
C LEU A 128 7.96 -4.67 0.98
N MET A 129 7.55 -4.24 -0.22
CA MET A 129 6.13 -4.16 -0.61
C MET A 129 5.45 -5.53 -0.58
N ILE A 130 6.10 -6.57 -1.12
CA ILE A 130 5.60 -7.95 -1.10
C ILE A 130 5.47 -8.46 0.34
N THR A 131 6.49 -8.19 1.17
CA THR A 131 6.49 -8.60 2.58
C THR A 131 5.36 -7.91 3.34
N ASN A 132 5.17 -6.60 3.13
CA ASN A 132 4.08 -5.84 3.73
C ASN A 132 2.71 -6.42 3.34
N PHE A 133 2.54 -6.80 2.06
CA PHE A 133 1.34 -7.46 1.59
C PHE A 133 1.04 -8.76 2.35
N PHE A 134 2.02 -9.65 2.50
CA PHE A 134 1.81 -10.93 3.18
C PHE A 134 1.55 -10.77 4.69
N ILE A 135 2.30 -9.89 5.37
CA ILE A 135 2.08 -9.62 6.80
C ILE A 135 0.66 -9.13 7.04
N GLY A 136 0.23 -8.14 6.26
CA GLY A 136 -1.10 -7.57 6.39
C GLY A 136 -2.21 -8.54 5.97
N PHE A 137 -1.98 -9.38 4.96
CA PHE A 137 -2.93 -10.43 4.57
C PHE A 137 -3.13 -11.46 5.69
N VAL A 138 -2.04 -11.94 6.30
CA VAL A 138 -2.10 -12.88 7.43
C VAL A 138 -2.84 -12.24 8.62
N TYR A 139 -2.56 -10.98 8.93
CA TYR A 139 -3.29 -10.24 9.97
C TYR A 139 -4.78 -10.09 9.62
N GLY A 140 -5.10 -9.76 8.36
CA GLY A 140 -6.44 -9.57 7.85
C GLY A 140 -7.31 -10.84 7.91
N ILE A 141 -6.74 -12.03 7.66
CA ILE A 141 -7.49 -13.29 7.83
C ILE A 141 -8.04 -13.42 9.26
N GLY A 142 -7.26 -13.00 10.26
CA GLY A 142 -7.66 -13.03 11.67
C GLY A 142 -8.74 -12.01 12.05
N THR A 143 -9.20 -11.18 11.10
CA THR A 143 -10.23 -10.15 11.32
C THR A 143 -11.45 -10.31 10.41
N ILE A 144 -11.52 -11.42 9.65
CA ILE A 144 -12.71 -11.76 8.86
C ILE A 144 -13.89 -12.03 9.80
N ASN A 145 -14.96 -11.24 9.67
CA ASN A 145 -16.15 -11.39 10.46
C ASN A 145 -17.41 -11.22 9.58
N LYS A 146 -18.47 -11.99 9.86
CA LYS A 146 -19.75 -11.92 9.15
C LYS A 146 -20.48 -10.59 9.37
N MET A 147 -20.26 -9.95 10.51
CA MET A 147 -20.94 -8.72 10.95
C MET A 147 -20.37 -7.48 10.24
N PHE A 148 -19.05 -7.39 10.11
CA PHE A 148 -18.35 -6.29 9.46
C PHE A 148 -17.00 -6.75 8.88
N ASP A 149 -16.69 -6.31 7.67
CA ASP A 149 -15.47 -6.70 6.94
C ASP A 149 -14.27 -5.83 7.34
N VAL A 150 -13.71 -6.06 8.53
CA VAL A 150 -12.50 -5.37 9.00
C VAL A 150 -11.29 -5.71 8.10
N ALA A 151 -11.22 -6.96 7.64
CA ALA A 151 -10.18 -7.46 6.75
C ALA A 151 -10.10 -6.64 5.45
N GLY A 152 -11.25 -6.29 4.85
CA GLY A 152 -11.31 -5.44 3.66
C GLY A 152 -10.66 -4.06 3.83
N TYR A 153 -10.80 -3.43 5.00
CA TYR A 153 -10.16 -2.14 5.28
C TYR A 153 -8.66 -2.27 5.55
N ILE A 154 -8.24 -3.36 6.20
CA ILE A 154 -6.81 -3.70 6.34
C ILE A 154 -6.17 -3.91 4.96
N MET A 155 -6.85 -4.62 4.05
CA MET A 155 -6.38 -4.82 2.68
C MET A 155 -6.27 -3.51 1.90
N GLN A 156 -7.23 -2.59 2.07
CA GLN A 156 -7.14 -1.25 1.46
C GLN A 156 -5.94 -0.46 2.00
N LEU A 157 -5.65 -0.58 3.31
CA LEU A 157 -4.53 0.12 3.94
C LEU A 157 -3.19 -0.40 3.43
N ILE A 158 -3.05 -1.72 3.32
CA ILE A 158 -1.86 -2.37 2.73
C ILE A 158 -1.59 -1.85 1.31
N ILE A 159 -2.64 -1.74 0.48
CA ILE A 159 -2.49 -1.25 -0.90
C ILE A 159 -2.01 0.21 -0.88
N ALA A 160 -2.57 1.04 -0.01
CA ALA A 160 -2.17 2.44 0.16
C ALA A 160 -0.70 2.55 0.61
N GLU A 161 -0.26 1.71 1.54
CA GLU A 161 1.14 1.63 2.00
C GLU A 161 2.10 1.20 0.88
N ILE A 162 1.74 0.16 0.11
CA ILE A 162 2.53 -0.27 -1.05
C ILE A 162 2.70 0.86 -2.05
N PHE A 163 1.64 1.62 -2.31
CA PHE A 163 1.72 2.79 -3.17
C PHE A 163 2.61 3.89 -2.58
N ALA A 164 2.52 4.17 -1.28
CA ALA A 164 3.39 5.13 -0.59
C ALA A 164 4.87 4.70 -0.62
N LEU A 165 5.16 3.40 -0.55
CA LEU A 165 6.53 2.87 -0.66
C LEU A 165 7.16 3.09 -2.05
N THR A 166 6.43 3.60 -3.05
CA THR A 166 7.02 4.01 -4.34
C THR A 166 7.76 5.35 -4.26
N ILE A 167 7.52 6.16 -3.22
CA ILE A 167 8.14 7.48 -3.02
C ILE A 167 9.68 7.43 -3.13
N PRO A 168 10.40 6.53 -2.45
CA PRO A 168 11.85 6.55 -2.52
C PRO A 168 12.39 6.19 -3.90
N LEU A 169 11.67 5.35 -4.66
CA LEU A 169 12.04 5.00 -6.04
C LEU A 169 11.84 6.17 -7.01
N VAL A 170 10.78 6.96 -6.82
CA VAL A 170 10.56 8.21 -7.54
C VAL A 170 11.74 9.16 -7.31
N ILE A 171 12.12 9.38 -6.04
CA ILE A 171 13.25 10.25 -5.69
C ILE A 171 14.56 9.76 -6.28
N LYS A 172 14.87 8.45 -6.16
CA LYS A 172 16.06 7.86 -6.78
C LYS A 172 16.10 8.14 -8.29
N ARG A 173 14.99 7.96 -9.00
CA ARG A 173 14.93 8.16 -10.45
C ARG A 173 15.02 9.62 -10.89
N ILE A 174 14.46 10.56 -10.11
CA ILE A 174 14.67 12.01 -10.31
C ILE A 174 16.15 12.37 -10.18
N LEU A 175 16.84 11.82 -9.16
CA LEU A 175 18.28 12.06 -8.95
C LEU A 175 19.15 11.49 -10.08
N ILE A 176 18.70 10.44 -10.76
CA ILE A 176 19.37 9.89 -11.96
C ILE A 176 19.19 10.83 -13.16
N LEU A 177 18.01 11.42 -13.37
CA LEU A 177 17.73 12.29 -14.53
C LEU A 177 18.38 13.67 -14.47
N LYS A 178 18.69 14.17 -13.27
CA LYS A 178 19.30 15.50 -13.08
C LYS A 178 20.78 15.55 -13.51
N ASN A 179 21.39 14.41 -13.80
CA ASN A 179 22.77 14.26 -14.25
C ASN A 179 22.81 13.72 -15.68
#